data_AF-D6SU51-F1
#
_entry.id   AF-D6SU51-F1
#
_cell.length_a   1.000
_cell.length_b   1.000
_cell.length_c   1.000
_cell.angle_alpha   90.00
_cell.angle_beta   90.00
_cell.angle_gamma   90.00
#
_symmetry.space_group_name_H-M   'P 1'
#
loop_
_entity.id
_entity.type
_entity.pdbx_description
1 polymer ?
#
loop_
_entity_poly.entity_id
_entity_poly.type
_entity_poly.pdbx_seq_one_letter_code
_entity_poly.pdbx_strand_id
1 'polypeptide(L)'
;MTQPASVIDLYDSLLAAEDERARARIIAGAFERLEDRYPELKDLATASGVRESELRLQKEIEQLRLRIEEVRSDLTREIEQVRADLSKDIERLRAETSKEIAAGNQKILRWTTGLLFAQLVAIIAVIFGVALM
;
A
#
# COMPACT_ATOMS: atom_id res chain seq x y z
N MET A 1 58.12 11.34 9.61
CA MET A 1 57.87 12.52 8.74
C MET A 1 57.95 12.03 7.30
N THR A 2 56.83 11.57 6.74
CA THR A 2 56.75 11.10 5.35
C THR A 2 56.50 12.31 4.46
N GLN A 3 57.55 12.83 3.82
CA GLN A 3 57.40 13.87 2.81
C GLN A 3 56.46 13.35 1.71
N PRO A 4 55.39 14.09 1.35
CA PRO A 4 54.56 13.71 0.22
C PRO A 4 55.46 13.83 -1.02
N ALA A 5 55.76 12.70 -1.67
CA ALA A 5 56.39 12.72 -2.99
C ALA A 5 55.59 13.69 -3.86
N SER A 6 56.18 14.86 -4.11
CA SER A 6 55.53 15.98 -4.73
C SER A 6 55.44 15.71 -6.23
N VAL A 7 54.39 16.21 -6.88
CA VAL A 7 54.31 16.20 -8.36
C VAL A 7 55.55 16.88 -8.97
N ILE A 8 56.14 17.83 -8.23
CA ILE A 8 57.39 18.51 -8.57
C ILE A 8 58.59 17.53 -8.52
N ASP A 9 58.69 16.67 -7.50
CA ASP A 9 59.79 15.69 -7.41
C ASP A 9 59.73 14.65 -8.54
N LEU A 10 58.51 14.25 -8.93
CA LEU A 10 58.30 13.39 -10.10
C LEU A 10 58.70 14.10 -11.39
N TYR A 11 58.32 15.36 -11.54
CA TYR A 11 58.68 16.19 -12.70
C TYR A 11 60.20 16.35 -12.84
N ASP A 12 60.89 16.70 -11.77
CA ASP A 12 62.34 16.87 -11.75
C ASP A 12 63.06 15.54 -12.04
N SER A 13 62.56 14.43 -11.50
CA SER A 13 63.08 13.09 -11.78
C SER A 13 62.91 12.68 -13.25
N LEU A 14 61.82 13.08 -13.91
CA LEU A 14 61.59 12.80 -15.32
C LEU A 14 62.46 13.65 -16.25
N LEU A 15 62.76 14.90 -15.86
CA LEU A 15 63.69 15.76 -16.59
C LEU A 15 65.14 15.29 -16.48
N ALA A 16 65.54 14.72 -15.33
CA ALA A 16 66.88 14.20 -15.11
C ALA A 16 67.14 12.83 -15.76
N ALA A 17 66.11 12.17 -16.30
CA ALA A 17 66.23 10.83 -16.88
C ALA A 17 66.83 10.86 -18.29
N GLU A 18 67.99 10.19 -18.45
CA GLU A 18 68.78 10.20 -19.69
C GLU A 18 68.10 9.48 -20.87
N ASP A 19 67.27 8.46 -20.62
CA ASP A 19 66.63 7.66 -21.65
C ASP A 19 65.12 7.39 -21.40
N GLU A 20 64.44 6.95 -22.45
CA GLU A 20 63.00 6.61 -22.43
C GLU A 20 62.69 5.55 -21.36
N ARG A 21 63.63 4.62 -21.14
CA ARG A 21 63.46 3.48 -20.25
C ARG A 21 63.56 3.89 -18.78
N ALA A 22 64.44 4.82 -18.44
CA ALA A 22 64.53 5.42 -17.12
C ALA A 22 63.26 6.23 -16.83
N ARG A 23 62.77 7.03 -17.79
CA ARG A 23 61.48 7.73 -17.67
C ARG A 23 60.33 6.76 -17.40
N ALA A 24 60.22 5.68 -18.18
CA ALA A 24 59.18 4.67 -18.00
C ALA A 24 59.23 4.00 -16.61
N ARG A 25 60.42 3.69 -16.08
CA ARG A 25 60.56 3.16 -14.71
C ARG A 25 60.12 4.16 -13.64
N ILE A 26 60.49 5.43 -13.79
CA ILE A 26 60.12 6.49 -12.85
C ILE A 26 58.60 6.66 -12.81
N ILE A 27 57.94 6.64 -13.97
CA ILE A 27 56.47 6.69 -14.08
C ILE A 27 55.83 5.46 -13.42
N ALA A 28 56.31 4.25 -13.72
CA ALA A 28 55.78 3.02 -13.14
C ALA A 28 55.87 3.02 -11.61
N GLY A 29 57.03 3.39 -11.05
CA GLY A 29 57.20 3.48 -9.60
C GLY A 29 56.40 4.62 -8.95
N ALA A 30 56.07 5.68 -9.69
CA ALA A 30 55.17 6.73 -9.20
C ALA A 30 53.71 6.25 -9.11
N PHE A 31 53.25 5.46 -10.08
CA PHE A 31 51.93 4.82 -10.03
C PHE A 31 51.84 3.77 -8.92
N GLU A 32 52.87 2.97 -8.71
CA GLU A 32 52.93 1.99 -7.60
C GLU A 32 52.79 2.69 -6.23
N ARG A 33 53.51 3.80 -6.02
CA ARG A 33 53.38 4.62 -4.80
C ARG A 33 52.01 5.31 -4.66
N LEU A 34 51.34 5.63 -5.77
CA LEU A 34 50.00 6.21 -5.76
C LEU A 34 48.96 5.16 -5.35
N GLU A 35 49.10 3.95 -5.88
CA GLU A 35 48.23 2.80 -5.59
C GLU A 35 48.35 2.36 -4.12
N ASP A 36 49.58 2.30 -3.58
CA ASP A 36 49.82 2.01 -2.16
C ASP A 36 49.26 3.09 -1.23
N ARG A 37 49.23 4.34 -1.70
CA ARG A 37 48.77 5.49 -0.92
C ARG A 37 47.26 5.64 -0.89
N TYR A 38 46.58 5.20 -1.95
CA TYR A 38 45.12 5.26 -2.06
C TYR A 38 44.55 3.91 -2.51
N PRO A 39 44.64 2.88 -1.65
CA PRO A 39 44.08 1.56 -1.95
C PRO A 39 42.56 1.64 -2.19
N GLU A 40 41.86 2.61 -1.58
CA GLU A 40 40.43 2.84 -1.80
C GLU A 40 40.05 3.25 -3.23
N LEU A 41 40.98 3.70 -4.09
CA LEU A 41 40.67 4.02 -5.49
C LEU A 41 40.17 2.80 -6.28
N LYS A 42 40.52 1.58 -5.82
CA LYS A 42 40.06 0.33 -6.43
C LYS A 42 38.58 0.04 -6.18
N ASP A 43 38.04 0.57 -5.08
CA ASP A 43 36.66 0.34 -4.66
C ASP A 43 35.72 1.50 -5.03
N LEU A 44 36.24 2.55 -5.69
CA LEU A 44 35.42 3.67 -6.14
C LEU A 44 34.51 3.25 -7.28
N ALA A 45 33.22 3.56 -7.13
CA ALA A 45 32.26 3.43 -8.21
C ALA A 45 32.68 4.31 -9.38
N THR A 46 32.86 3.70 -10.55
CA THR A 46 33.14 4.45 -11.78
C THR A 46 31.90 5.27 -12.18
N ALA A 47 32.11 6.38 -12.90
CA ALA A 47 30.98 7.17 -13.42
C ALA A 47 30.00 6.32 -14.25
N SER A 48 30.51 5.31 -14.95
CA SER A 48 29.71 4.29 -15.64
C SER A 48 28.84 3.49 -14.68
N GLY A 49 29.42 2.94 -13.61
CA GLY A 49 28.70 2.15 -12.62
C GLY A 49 27.62 2.95 -11.88
N VAL A 50 27.91 4.22 -11.56
CA VAL A 50 26.92 5.13 -10.99
C VAL A 50 25.77 5.35 -11.96
N ARG A 51 26.05 5.69 -13.21
CA ARG A 51 25.02 5.92 -14.24
C ARG A 51 24.15 4.69 -14.50
N GLU A 52 24.74 3.50 -14.52
CA GLU A 52 23.99 2.25 -14.64
C GLU A 52 23.05 2.04 -13.44
N SER A 53 23.55 2.28 -12.23
CA SER A 53 22.75 2.17 -11.01
C SER A 53 21.60 3.17 -10.98
N GLU A 54 21.81 4.41 -11.43
CA GLU A 54 20.78 5.44 -11.55
C GLU A 54 19.69 5.02 -12.55
N LEU A 55 20.07 4.51 -13.72
CA LEU A 55 19.11 4.03 -14.72
C LEU A 55 18.29 2.84 -14.19
N ARG A 56 18.94 1.92 -13.47
CA ARG A 56 18.24 0.80 -12.83
C ARG A 56 17.25 1.29 -11.78
N LEU A 57 17.65 2.21 -10.92
CA LEU A 57 16.78 2.79 -9.90
C LEU A 57 15.62 3.58 -10.51
N GLN A 58 15.84 4.34 -11.59
CA GLN A 58 14.76 5.03 -12.31
C GLN A 58 13.73 4.03 -12.84
N LYS A 59 14.17 2.90 -13.39
CA LYS A 59 13.28 1.84 -13.87
C LYS A 59 12.50 1.20 -12.72
N GLU A 60 13.16 0.90 -11.59
CA GLU A 60 12.50 0.34 -10.41
C GLU A 60 11.46 1.31 -9.82
N ILE A 61 11.77 2.61 -9.77
CA ILE A 61 10.84 3.65 -9.32
C ILE A 61 9.61 3.69 -10.24
N GLU A 62 9.81 3.64 -11.56
CA GLU A 62 8.70 3.66 -12.51
C GLU A 62 7.83 2.40 -12.39
N GLN A 63 8.45 1.23 -12.23
CA GLN A 63 7.72 -0.02 -11.99
C GLN A 63 6.92 0.03 -10.68
N LEU A 64 7.48 0.60 -9.61
CA LEU A 64 6.78 0.79 -8.34
C LEU A 64 5.60 1.75 -8.47
N ARG A 65 5.76 2.85 -9.22
CA ARG A 65 4.64 3.77 -9.50
C ARG A 65 3.49 3.08 -10.22
N LEU A 66 3.78 2.29 -11.23
CA LEU A 66 2.76 1.52 -11.95
C LEU A 66 2.03 0.54 -11.03
N ARG A 67 2.77 -0.21 -10.19
CA ARG A 67 2.17 -1.12 -9.20
C ARG A 67 1.32 -0.39 -8.17
N ILE A 68 1.74 0.79 -7.72
CA ILE A 68 0.95 1.61 -6.79
C ILE A 68 -0.37 2.03 -7.44
N GLU A 69 -0.34 2.46 -8.70
CA GLU A 69 -1.57 2.89 -9.40
C GLU A 69 -2.50 1.71 -9.67
N GLU A 70 -1.97 0.54 -10.02
CA GLU A 70 -2.73 -0.70 -10.18
C GLU A 70 -3.43 -1.09 -8.86
N VAL A 71 -2.68 -1.18 -7.76
CA VAL A 71 -3.24 -1.49 -6.43
C VAL A 71 -4.29 -0.46 -6.01
N ARG A 72 -4.06 0.83 -6.29
CA ARG A 72 -5.02 1.89 -5.99
C ARG A 72 -6.31 1.75 -6.81
N SER A 73 -6.20 1.40 -8.09
CA SER A 73 -7.34 1.16 -8.96
C SER A 73 -8.16 -0.04 -8.48
N ASP A 74 -7.49 -1.15 -8.17
CA ASP A 74 -8.13 -2.37 -7.67
C ASP A 74 -8.86 -2.12 -6.35
N LEU A 75 -8.20 -1.46 -5.38
CA LEU A 75 -8.81 -1.11 -4.10
C LEU A 75 -10.01 -0.18 -4.27
N THR A 76 -9.94 0.78 -5.21
CA THR A 76 -11.08 1.66 -5.50
C THR A 76 -12.27 0.86 -5.99
N ARG A 77 -12.02 -0.08 -6.91
CA ARG A 77 -13.06 -0.98 -7.45
C ARG A 77 -13.66 -1.87 -6.37
N GLU A 78 -12.83 -2.46 -5.52
CA GLU A 78 -13.28 -3.29 -4.40
C GLU A 78 -14.14 -2.50 -3.41
N ILE A 79 -13.74 -1.27 -3.07
CA ILE A 79 -14.51 -0.38 -2.20
C ILE A 79 -15.88 -0.05 -2.83
N GLU A 80 -15.91 0.27 -4.12
CA GLU A 80 -17.17 0.55 -4.83
C GLU A 80 -18.09 -0.66 -4.85
N GLN A 81 -17.55 -1.85 -5.10
CA GLN A 81 -18.30 -3.10 -5.10
C GLN A 81 -18.89 -3.39 -3.71
N VAL A 82 -18.06 -3.35 -2.65
CA VAL A 82 -18.51 -3.57 -1.28
C VAL A 82 -19.59 -2.55 -0.88
N ARG A 83 -19.44 -1.28 -1.28
CA ARG A 83 -20.43 -0.24 -1.00
C ARG A 83 -21.76 -0.51 -1.71
N ALA A 84 -21.72 -0.97 -2.95
CA ALA A 84 -22.91 -1.32 -3.72
C ALA A 84 -23.63 -2.54 -3.11
N ASP A 85 -22.89 -3.57 -2.74
CA ASP A 85 -23.44 -4.77 -2.12
C ASP A 85 -24.06 -4.48 -0.74
N LEU A 86 -23.38 -3.70 0.11
CA LEU A 86 -23.93 -3.25 1.38
C LEU A 86 -25.21 -2.42 1.22
N SER A 87 -25.28 -1.58 0.17
CA SER A 87 -26.48 -0.78 -0.09
C SER A 87 -27.67 -1.68 -0.45
N LYS A 88 -27.46 -2.71 -1.27
CA LYS A 88 -28.49 -3.72 -1.60
C LYS A 88 -28.92 -4.50 -0.36
N ASP A 89 -27.98 -4.92 0.47
CA ASP A 89 -28.29 -5.65 1.70
C ASP A 89 -29.12 -4.80 2.67
N ILE A 90 -28.79 -3.51 2.82
CA ILE A 90 -29.58 -2.57 3.63
C ILE A 90 -31.00 -2.44 3.09
N GLU A 91 -31.17 -2.26 1.79
CA GLU A 91 -32.50 -2.16 1.16
C GLU A 91 -33.31 -3.44 1.35
N ARG A 92 -32.66 -4.60 1.17
CA ARG A 92 -33.27 -5.90 1.37
C ARG A 92 -33.72 -6.09 2.82
N LEU A 93 -32.85 -5.83 3.80
CA LEU A 93 -33.18 -5.94 5.21
C LEU A 93 -34.31 -4.98 5.62
N ARG A 94 -34.33 -3.76 5.08
CA ARG A 94 -35.45 -2.83 5.29
C ARG A 94 -36.76 -3.38 4.75
N ALA A 95 -36.75 -3.96 3.54
CA ALA A 95 -37.93 -4.55 2.93
C ALA A 95 -38.42 -5.78 3.70
N GLU A 96 -37.50 -6.67 4.12
CA GLU A 96 -37.80 -7.85 4.93
C GLU A 96 -38.40 -7.43 6.28
N THR A 97 -37.76 -6.51 7.00
CA THR A 97 -38.26 -5.98 8.28
C THR A 97 -39.65 -5.35 8.14
N SER A 98 -39.88 -4.57 7.07
CA SER A 98 -41.19 -3.96 6.82
C SER A 98 -42.29 -5.01 6.59
N LYS A 99 -41.98 -6.09 5.85
CA LYS A 99 -42.89 -7.21 5.65
C LYS A 99 -43.19 -7.95 6.95
N GLU A 100 -42.18 -8.21 7.77
CA GLU A 100 -42.36 -8.88 9.07
C GLU A 100 -43.23 -8.06 10.02
N ILE A 101 -43.02 -6.74 10.07
CA ILE A 101 -43.86 -5.83 10.85
C ILE A 101 -45.31 -5.85 10.33
N ALA A 102 -45.53 -5.79 9.01
CA ALA A 102 -46.86 -5.83 8.43
C ALA A 102 -47.58 -7.15 8.74
N ALA A 103 -46.88 -8.29 8.61
CA ALA A 103 -47.41 -9.60 8.96
C ALA A 103 -47.73 -9.72 10.46
N GLY A 104 -46.85 -9.18 11.32
CA GLY A 104 -47.07 -9.09 12.76
C GLY A 104 -48.32 -8.27 13.11
N ASN A 105 -48.47 -7.08 12.52
CA ASN A 105 -49.63 -6.22 12.69
C ASN A 105 -50.93 -6.92 12.25
N GLN A 106 -50.91 -7.61 11.11
CA GLN A 106 -52.06 -8.37 10.64
C GLN A 106 -52.44 -9.51 11.59
N LYS A 107 -51.44 -10.21 12.16
CA LYS A 107 -51.66 -11.27 13.15
C LYS A 107 -52.29 -10.71 14.43
N ILE A 108 -51.77 -9.59 14.94
CA ILE A 108 -52.32 -8.90 16.12
C ILE A 108 -53.75 -8.47 15.85
N LEU A 109 -54.02 -7.83 14.70
CA LEU A 109 -55.36 -7.39 14.34
C LEU A 109 -56.36 -8.55 14.32
N ARG A 110 -56.01 -9.67 13.68
CA ARG A 110 -56.86 -10.88 13.64
C ARG A 110 -57.18 -11.41 15.04
N TRP A 111 -56.18 -11.45 15.92
CA TRP A 111 -56.38 -11.94 17.29
C TRP A 111 -57.24 -10.99 18.11
N THR A 112 -56.98 -9.67 18.04
CA THR A 112 -57.77 -8.64 18.73
C THR A 112 -59.23 -8.64 18.26
N THR A 113 -59.48 -8.77 16.96
CA THR A 113 -60.86 -8.86 16.44
C THR A 113 -61.57 -10.10 17.00
N GLY A 114 -60.91 -11.25 17.04
CA GLY A 114 -61.47 -12.47 17.63
C GLY A 114 -61.78 -12.30 19.12
N LEU A 115 -60.87 -11.65 19.86
CA LEU A 115 -61.06 -11.36 21.29
C LEU A 115 -62.25 -10.44 21.53
N LEU A 116 -62.38 -9.35 20.76
CA LEU A 116 -63.51 -8.42 20.86
C LEU A 116 -64.85 -9.12 20.57
N PHE A 117 -64.90 -10.02 19.58
CA PHE A 117 -66.09 -10.82 19.31
C PHE A 117 -66.45 -11.75 20.47
N ALA A 118 -65.46 -12.44 21.05
CA ALA A 118 -65.68 -13.31 22.19
C ALA A 118 -66.18 -12.52 23.41
N GLN A 119 -65.62 -11.33 23.67
CA GLN A 119 -66.09 -10.42 24.71
C GLN A 119 -67.54 -9.97 24.48
N LEU A 120 -67.90 -9.62 23.24
CA LEU A 120 -69.27 -9.22 22.91
C LEU A 120 -70.28 -10.34 23.19
N VAL A 121 -69.96 -11.58 22.78
CA VAL A 121 -70.80 -12.75 23.07
C VAL A 121 -70.94 -12.99 24.56
N ALA A 122 -69.84 -12.89 25.32
CA ALA A 122 -69.85 -13.06 26.77
C ALA A 122 -70.73 -12.01 27.47
N ILE A 123 -70.65 -10.74 27.07
CA ILE A 123 -71.47 -9.66 27.64
C ILE A 123 -72.96 -9.93 27.37
N ILE A 124 -73.33 -10.33 26.15
CA ILE A 124 -74.72 -10.66 25.79
C ILE A 124 -75.24 -11.81 26.67
N ALA A 125 -74.45 -12.87 26.83
CA ALA A 125 -74.83 -14.02 27.65
C ALA A 125 -75.07 -13.63 29.12
N VAL A 126 -74.24 -12.75 29.69
CA VAL A 126 -74.43 -12.23 31.05
C VAL A 126 -75.72 -11.41 31.16
N ILE A 127 -76.00 -10.51 30.21
CA ILE A 127 -77.22 -9.69 30.22
C ILE A 127 -78.48 -10.56 30.15
N PHE A 128 -78.52 -11.53 29.23
CA PHE A 128 -79.65 -12.46 29.12
C PHE A 128 -79.81 -13.34 30.37
N GLY A 129 -78.71 -13.84 30.92
CA GLY A 129 -78.73 -14.64 32.15
C GLY A 129 -79.29 -13.86 33.34
N VAL A 130 -78.93 -12.58 33.48
CA VAL A 130 -79.49 -11.70 34.53
C VAL A 130 -80.96 -11.36 34.26
N ALA A 131 -81.37 -11.14 33.01
CA ALA A 131 -82.76 -10.79 32.67
C ALA A 131 -83.75 -11.96 32.81
N LEU A 132 -83.28 -13.21 32.77
CA LEU A 132 -84.11 -14.41 32.92
C LEU A 132 -84.30 -14.87 34.37
N MET A 133 -83.64 -14.20 35.33
CA MET A 133 -83.61 -14.51 36.75
C MET A 133 -84.45 -13.51 37.55
#